data_AF-A0A9D6UWK1-F1
#
_entry.id   AF-A0A9D6UWK1-F1
#
_cell.length_a   1.000
_cell.length_b   1.000
_cell.length_c   1.000
_cell.angle_alpha   90.00
_cell.angle_beta   90.00
_cell.angle_gamma   90.00
#
_symmetry.space_group_name_H-M   'P 1'
#
loop_
_entity.id
_entity.type
_entity.pdbx_description
1 polymer ?
#
loop_
_entity_poly.entity_id
_entity_poly.type
_entity_poly.pdbx_seq_one_letter_code
_entity_poly.pdbx_strand_id
1 'polypeptide(L)'
;MKISKRIEKELFFELALYVVVVGSIALWHQNNFLVFIILLAAWVFGMIFWHKKNDIIFFLVGAVVGSLSEIFCIYYGAWLYTNPSLFGIPMWLPLGWGFALLITKRFAEVLTK
;
A
#
# COMPACT_ATOMS: atom_id res chain seq x y z
N MET A 1 -12.54 -6.92 26.26
CA MET A 1 -13.36 -6.56 25.08
C MET A 1 -13.47 -7.79 24.19
N LYS A 2 -14.66 -8.39 24.01
CA LYS A 2 -14.82 -9.55 23.11
C LYS A 2 -14.88 -9.04 21.67
N ILE A 3 -13.85 -9.37 20.87
CA ILE A 3 -13.82 -9.04 19.45
C ILE A 3 -14.87 -9.90 18.74
N SER A 4 -15.67 -9.31 17.86
CA SER A 4 -16.64 -10.08 17.08
C SER A 4 -15.94 -10.90 15.98
N LYS A 5 -16.44 -12.09 15.65
CA LYS A 5 -15.90 -12.94 14.56
C LYS A 5 -15.77 -12.21 13.21
N ARG A 6 -16.61 -11.18 12.97
CA ARG A 6 -16.53 -10.34 11.79
C ARG A 6 -15.27 -9.46 11.80
N ILE A 7 -14.95 -8.84 12.93
CA ILE A 7 -13.76 -8.00 13.08
C ILE A 7 -12.49 -8.84 12.95
N GLU A 8 -12.45 -10.05 13.53
CA GLU A 8 -11.32 -10.98 13.38
C GLU A 8 -11.06 -11.31 11.91
N LYS A 9 -12.12 -11.59 11.14
CA LYS A 9 -12.02 -11.87 9.71
C LYS A 9 -11.51 -10.67 8.92
N GLU A 10 -12.05 -9.48 9.16
CA GLU A 10 -11.58 -8.24 8.50
C GLU A 10 -10.09 -8.00 8.80
N LEU A 11 -9.70 -8.08 10.08
CA LEU A 11 -8.31 -7.89 10.52
C LEU A 11 -7.36 -8.90 9.87
N PHE A 12 -7.77 -10.18 9.78
CA PHE A 12 -6.98 -11.22 9.12
C PHE A 12 -6.73 -10.88 7.65
N PHE A 13 -7.74 -10.42 6.90
CA PHE A 13 -7.57 -10.03 5.50
C PHE A 13 -6.65 -8.82 5.35
N GLU A 14 -6.78 -7.79 6.20
CA GLU A 14 -5.89 -6.63 6.16
C GLU A 14 -4.44 -7.00 6.45
N LEU A 15 -4.21 -7.87 7.45
CA LEU A 15 -2.88 -8.38 7.76
C LEU A 15 -2.30 -9.23 6.63
N ALA A 16 -3.11 -10.12 6.04
CA ALA A 16 -2.69 -10.92 4.90
C ALA A 16 -2.31 -10.03 3.71
N LEU A 17 -3.12 -9.01 3.41
CA LEU A 17 -2.84 -8.04 2.35
C LEU A 17 -1.55 -7.27 2.64
N TYR A 18 -1.37 -6.79 3.88
CA TYR A 18 -0.14 -6.12 4.31
C TYR A 18 1.10 -7.01 4.12
N VAL A 19 1.03 -8.28 4.52
CA VAL A 19 2.11 -9.25 4.35
C VAL A 19 2.42 -9.48 2.87
N VAL A 20 1.41 -9.60 2.01
CA VAL A 20 1.60 -9.75 0.56
C VAL A 20 2.28 -8.51 -0.02
N VAL A 21 1.79 -7.31 0.30
CA VAL A 21 2.34 -6.04 -0.19
C VAL A 21 3.80 -5.88 0.25
N VAL A 22 4.07 -5.91 1.55
CA VAL A 22 5.42 -5.70 2.09
C VAL A 22 6.35 -6.84 1.72
N GLY A 23 5.87 -8.09 1.78
CA GLY A 23 6.65 -9.26 1.40
C GLY A 23 7.06 -9.22 -0.07
N SER A 24 6.16 -8.81 -0.97
CA SER A 24 6.49 -8.69 -2.39
C SER A 24 7.56 -7.63 -2.67
N ILE A 25 7.48 -6.48 -1.99
CA ILE A 25 8.50 -5.44 -2.07
C ILE A 25 9.83 -5.99 -1.53
N ALA A 26 9.84 -6.54 -0.32
CA ALA A 26 11.07 -7.01 0.32
C ALA A 26 11.80 -8.07 -0.52
N LEU A 27 11.07 -9.07 -1.02
CA LEU A 27 11.63 -10.21 -1.73
C LEU A 27 11.99 -9.92 -3.19
N TRP A 28 11.25 -9.02 -3.86
CA TRP A 28 11.38 -8.82 -5.30
C TRP A 28 11.61 -7.35 -5.73
N HIS A 29 12.02 -6.44 -4.84
CA HIS A 29 12.32 -5.04 -5.18
C HIS A 29 13.32 -4.85 -6.34
N GLN A 30 14.16 -5.85 -6.64
CA GLN A 30 15.06 -5.82 -7.78
C GLN A 30 14.33 -5.95 -9.13
N ASN A 31 13.10 -6.46 -9.13
CA ASN A 31 12.23 -6.53 -10.31
C ASN A 31 11.00 -5.65 -10.12
N ASN A 32 11.15 -4.37 -10.47
CA ASN A 32 10.11 -3.36 -10.26
C ASN A 32 8.79 -3.67 -10.98
N PHE A 33 8.85 -4.26 -12.17
CA PHE A 33 7.66 -4.61 -12.95
C PHE A 33 6.86 -5.73 -12.27
N LEU A 34 7.53 -6.77 -11.78
CA LEU A 34 6.88 -7.86 -11.06
C LEU A 34 6.14 -7.35 -9.81
N VAL A 35 6.82 -6.54 -8.99
CA VAL A 35 6.21 -5.96 -7.79
C VAL A 35 5.02 -5.07 -8.16
N PHE A 36 5.16 -4.23 -9.20
CA PHE A 36 4.06 -3.39 -9.67
C PHE A 36 2.81 -4.21 -10.04
N ILE A 37 2.97 -5.30 -10.80
CA ILE A 37 1.86 -6.16 -11.19
C ILE A 37 1.24 -6.85 -9.98
N ILE A 38 2.04 -7.34 -9.03
CA ILE A 38 1.53 -7.96 -7.79
C ILE A 38 0.71 -6.96 -6.99
N LEU A 39 1.24 -5.76 -6.78
CA LEU A 39 0.54 -4.70 -6.03
C LEU A 39 -0.73 -4.25 -6.75
N LEU A 40 -0.68 -4.09 -8.07
CA LEU A 40 -1.86 -3.71 -8.86
C LEU A 40 -2.94 -4.79 -8.79
N ALA A 41 -2.57 -6.07 -8.94
CA ALA A 41 -3.48 -7.19 -8.82
C ALA A 41 -4.10 -7.28 -7.42
N ALA A 42 -3.29 -7.11 -6.37
CA ALA A 42 -3.76 -7.08 -4.99
C ALA A 42 -4.75 -5.92 -4.76
N TRP A 43 -4.51 -4.76 -5.38
CA TRP A 43 -5.38 -3.60 -5.24
C TRP A 43 -6.70 -3.82 -5.96
N VAL A 44 -6.66 -4.26 -7.23
CA VAL A 44 -7.86 -4.58 -8.02
C VAL A 44 -8.70 -5.63 -7.31
N PHE A 45 -8.08 -6.70 -6.83
CA PHE A 45 -8.75 -7.75 -6.07
C PHE A 45 -9.36 -7.21 -4.77
N GLY A 46 -8.60 -6.40 -4.01
CA GLY A 46 -9.10 -5.70 -2.83
C GLY A 46 -10.31 -4.82 -3.10
N MET A 47 -10.30 -4.12 -4.23
CA MET A 47 -11.36 -3.21 -4.65
C MET A 47 -12.62 -3.95 -5.12
N ILE A 48 -12.48 -5.09 -5.82
CA ILE A 48 -13.62 -5.87 -6.28
C ILE A 48 -14.34 -6.55 -5.12
N PHE A 49 -13.60 -7.16 -4.19
CA PHE A 49 -14.19 -8.05 -3.19
C PHE A 49 -14.40 -7.40 -1.82
N TRP A 50 -13.63 -6.37 -1.46
CA TRP A 50 -13.58 -5.84 -0.08
C TRP A 50 -13.50 -4.32 0.02
N HIS A 51 -13.97 -3.57 -0.99
CA HIS A 51 -13.96 -2.11 -0.89
C HIS A 51 -14.97 -1.59 0.14
N LYS A 52 -14.54 -0.61 0.93
CA LYS A 52 -15.40 0.22 1.79
C LYS A 52 -15.55 1.60 1.16
N LYS A 53 -16.52 2.37 1.66
CA LYS A 53 -16.73 3.76 1.23
C LYS A 53 -15.44 4.56 1.44
N ASN A 54 -15.05 5.35 0.44
CA ASN A 54 -13.85 6.19 0.37
C ASN A 54 -12.50 5.46 0.26
N ASP A 55 -12.44 4.12 0.21
CA ASP A 55 -11.15 3.41 0.11
C ASP A 55 -10.33 3.82 -1.12
N ILE A 56 -11.00 4.05 -2.25
CA ILE A 56 -10.37 4.59 -3.47
C ILE A 56 -9.72 5.94 -3.19
N ILE A 57 -10.42 6.82 -2.49
CA ILE A 57 -9.94 8.17 -2.20
C ILE A 57 -8.68 8.09 -1.32
N PHE A 58 -8.71 7.30 -0.25
CA PHE A 58 -7.54 7.12 0.62
C PHE A 58 -6.37 6.46 -0.12
N PHE A 59 -6.63 5.47 -0.97
CA PHE A 59 -5.59 4.87 -1.79
C PHE A 59 -4.96 5.90 -2.74
N LEU A 60 -5.77 6.66 -3.48
CA LEU A 60 -5.28 7.67 -4.43
C LEU A 60 -4.54 8.81 -3.73
N VAL A 61 -5.04 9.28 -2.58
CA VAL A 61 -4.36 10.28 -1.76
C VAL A 61 -3.01 9.77 -1.31
N GLY A 62 -2.93 8.53 -0.80
CA GLY A 62 -1.67 7.91 -0.40
C GLY A 62 -0.71 7.79 -1.58
N ALA A 63 -1.18 7.25 -2.70
CA ALA A 63 -0.38 7.05 -3.89
C ALA A 63 0.20 8.35 -4.44
N VAL A 64 -0.57 9.43 -4.47
CA VAL A 64 -0.11 10.73 -4.99
C VAL A 64 0.75 11.44 -3.96
N VAL A 65 0.23 11.70 -2.76
CA VAL A 65 0.92 12.52 -1.75
C VAL A 65 2.19 11.82 -1.25
N GLY A 66 2.14 10.51 -1.02
CA GLY A 66 3.31 9.72 -0.60
C GLY A 66 4.40 9.72 -1.66
N SER A 67 4.05 9.45 -2.93
CA SER A 67 5.04 9.45 -4.03
C SER A 67 5.65 10.84 -4.27
N LEU A 68 4.85 11.90 -4.22
CA LEU A 68 5.37 13.26 -4.37
C LEU A 68 6.33 13.63 -3.24
N SER A 69 6.02 13.20 -2.01
CA SER A 69 6.90 13.40 -0.86
C SER A 69 8.24 12.70 -1.06
N GLU A 70 8.22 11.45 -1.53
CA GLU A 70 9.44 10.68 -1.85
C GLU A 70 10.23 11.34 -2.97
N ILE A 71 9.59 11.73 -4.07
CA ILE A 71 10.26 12.42 -5.19
C ILE A 71 10.95 13.69 -4.71
N PHE A 72 10.31 14.46 -3.83
CA PHE A 72 10.91 15.65 -3.24
C PHE A 72 12.15 15.29 -2.42
N CYS A 73 12.06 14.28 -1.54
CA CYS A 73 13.20 13.83 -0.74
C CYS A 73 14.36 13.30 -1.58
N ILE A 74 14.09 12.55 -2.65
CA ILE A 74 15.09 12.10 -3.61
C ILE A 74 15.74 13.29 -4.34
N TYR A 75 14.94 14.29 -4.76
CA TYR A 75 15.45 15.47 -5.45
C TYR A 75 16.44 16.28 -4.61
N TYR A 76 16.21 16.40 -3.30
CA TYR A 76 17.14 17.05 -2.37
C TYR A 76 18.26 16.14 -1.86
N GLY A 77 18.33 14.89 -2.33
CA GLY A 77 19.39 13.95 -1.95
C GLY A 77 19.28 13.43 -0.52
N ALA A 78 18.09 13.45 0.07
CA ALA A 78 17.88 12.95 1.44
C ALA A 78 18.12 11.43 1.53
N TRP A 79 17.73 10.67 0.51
CA TRP A 79 18.05 9.25 0.32
C TRP A 79 17.97 8.87 -1.16
N LEU A 80 18.25 7.60 -1.47
CA LEU A 80 18.17 7.02 -2.80
C LEU A 80 17.53 5.63 -2.73
N TYR A 81 16.77 5.26 -3.76
CA TYR A 81 16.28 3.90 -3.94
C TYR A 81 17.32 3.02 -4.64
N THR A 82 17.46 1.78 -4.18
CA THR A 82 18.40 0.79 -4.77
C THR A 82 18.08 0.43 -6.22
N ASN A 83 16.79 0.47 -6.60
CA ASN A 83 16.33 0.14 -7.95
C ASN A 83 15.28 1.17 -8.40
N PRO A 84 15.69 2.38 -8.82
CA PRO A 84 14.76 3.42 -9.23
C PRO A 84 14.18 3.13 -10.63
N SER A 85 13.05 3.76 -10.97
CA SER A 85 12.49 3.72 -12.32
C SER A 85 12.21 5.14 -12.84
N LEU A 86 11.11 5.74 -12.39
CA LEU A 86 10.68 7.06 -12.87
C LEU A 86 10.85 8.08 -11.75
N PHE A 87 11.39 9.26 -12.05
CA PHE A 87 11.62 10.34 -11.07
C PHE A 87 12.45 9.92 -9.84
N GLY A 88 13.34 8.93 -9.99
CA GLY A 88 14.17 8.44 -8.90
C GLY A 88 13.47 7.48 -7.92
N ILE A 89 12.19 7.17 -8.15
CA ILE A 89 11.42 6.21 -7.37
C ILE A 89 11.11 4.92 -8.15
N PRO A 90 10.97 3.76 -7.49
CA PRO A 90 10.51 2.54 -8.14
C PRO A 90 9.08 2.68 -8.66
N MET A 91 8.75 2.09 -9.81
CA MET A 91 7.42 2.26 -10.41
C MET A 91 6.26 1.69 -9.56
N TRP A 92 6.55 0.74 -8.66
CA TRP A 92 5.58 0.16 -7.74
C TRP A 92 5.30 1.05 -6.52
N LEU A 93 6.15 2.04 -6.26
CA LEU A 93 6.10 2.85 -5.04
C LEU A 93 4.78 3.62 -4.87
N PRO A 94 4.15 4.19 -5.92
CA PRO A 94 2.84 4.80 -5.78
C PRO A 94 1.77 3.83 -5.27
N LEU A 95 1.78 2.57 -5.73
CA LEU A 95 0.85 1.56 -5.23
C LEU A 95 1.17 1.22 -3.76
N GLY A 96 2.46 1.12 -3.40
CA GLY A 96 2.90 0.91 -2.02
C GLY A 96 2.39 1.97 -1.06
N TRP A 97 2.55 3.26 -1.40
CA TRP A 97 2.00 4.37 -0.59
C TRP A 97 0.47 4.39 -0.55
N GLY A 98 -0.19 4.04 -1.66
CA GLY A 98 -1.64 3.88 -1.68
C GLY A 98 -2.11 2.80 -0.70
N PHE A 99 -1.45 1.64 -0.68
CA PHE A 99 -1.72 0.59 0.30
C PHE A 99 -1.43 1.04 1.73
N ALA A 100 -0.31 1.73 1.96
CA ALA A 100 0.06 2.20 3.28
C ALA A 100 -1.05 3.07 3.90
N LEU A 101 -1.57 4.05 3.16
CA LEU A 101 -2.64 4.92 3.67
C LEU A 101 -3.98 4.16 3.80
N LEU A 102 -4.33 3.33 2.81
CA LEU A 102 -5.55 2.53 2.84
C LEU A 102 -5.60 1.59 4.04
N ILE A 103 -4.53 0.81 4.24
CA ILE A 103 -4.40 -0.16 5.34
C ILE A 103 -4.43 0.58 6.67
N THR A 104 -3.69 1.69 6.81
CA THR A 104 -3.70 2.53 8.03
C THR A 104 -5.10 3.02 8.37
N LYS A 105 -5.84 3.54 7.39
CA LYS A 105 -7.23 3.97 7.56
C LYS A 105 -8.11 2.82 8.03
N ARG A 106 -7.98 1.63 7.43
CA ARG A 106 -8.79 0.47 7.80
C ARG A 106 -8.46 -0.06 9.20
N PHE A 107 -7.18 -0.06 9.60
CA PHE A 107 -6.78 -0.36 10.98
C PHE A 107 -7.37 0.65 11.96
N ALA A 108 -7.31 1.94 11.66
CA ALA A 108 -7.90 2.97 12.51
C ALA A 108 -9.42 2.74 12.68
N GLU A 109 -10.15 2.45 11.60
CA GLU A 109 -11.59 2.13 11.67
C GLU A 109 -11.92 0.89 12.50
N VAL A 110 -11.01 -0.09 12.59
CA VAL A 110 -11.18 -1.26 13.45
C VAL A 110 -10.96 -0.91 14.92
N LEU A 111 -10.01 -0.01 15.22
CA LEU A 111 -9.66 0.38 16.59
C LEU A 111 -10.61 1.41 17.20
N THR A 112 -11.26 2.24 16.37
CA THR A 112 -12.21 3.26 16.82
C THR A 112 -13.67 2.78 16.84
N LYS A 113 -13.93 1.52 16.51
CA LYS A 113 -15.24 0.87 16.63
C LYS A 113 -15.36 0.12 17.94
#